data_AF-A0A511T0W0-F1
#
_entry.id   AF-A0A511T0W0-F1
#
_cell.length_a   1.000
_cell.length_b   1.000
_cell.length_c   1.000
_cell.angle_alpha   90.00
_cell.angle_beta   90.00
_cell.angle_gamma   90.00
#
_symmetry.space_group_name_H-M   'P 1'
#
loop_
_entity.id
_entity.type
_entity.pdbx_description
1 polymer ?
#
loop_
_entity_poly.entity_id
_entity_poly.type
_entity_poly.pdbx_seq_one_letter_code
_entity_poly.pdbx_strand_id
1 'polypeptide(L)'
;MQAELGERDVIQAGEEYARNNSLVLSEAGEAVEIRPNYWRIRFGLKDQPGRGIELEFDEVARRVTRTQEIEILPGSTVSPDNVPGRGGDVPSGGQGRGPVP
;
A
#
# COMPACT_ATOMS: atom_id res chain seq x y z
N MET A 1 8.91 -29.04 -2.00
CA MET A 1 9.36 -27.64 -2.05
C MET A 1 8.10 -26.80 -2.10
N GLN A 2 7.55 -26.47 -0.92
CA GLN A 2 6.24 -25.84 -0.82
C GLN A 2 6.44 -24.35 -0.57
N ALA A 3 6.35 -23.60 -1.68
CA ALA A 3 5.93 -22.21 -1.82
C ALA A 3 6.20 -21.26 -0.63
N GLU A 4 7.42 -20.76 -0.55
CA GLU A 4 7.64 -19.40 -0.06
C GLU A 4 7.30 -18.46 -1.24
N LEU A 5 6.00 -18.28 -1.53
CA LEU A 5 5.56 -17.18 -2.40
C LEU A 5 5.90 -15.89 -1.63
N GLY A 6 7.07 -15.34 -1.93
CA GLY A 6 7.53 -14.13 -1.26
C GLY A 6 6.79 -12.89 -1.76
N GLU A 7 7.02 -11.77 -1.06
CA GLU A 7 6.54 -10.43 -1.42
C GLU A 7 6.70 -10.14 -2.94
N ARG A 8 7.82 -10.58 -3.53
CA ARG A 8 8.15 -10.37 -4.95
C ARG A 8 7.23 -11.10 -5.92
N ASP A 9 6.84 -12.34 -5.61
CA ASP A 9 5.91 -13.13 -6.44
C ASP A 9 4.52 -12.50 -6.42
N VAL A 10 4.10 -12.04 -5.24
CA VAL A 10 2.83 -11.36 -5.03
C VAL A 10 2.80 -10.03 -5.79
N ILE A 11 3.86 -9.21 -5.68
CA ILE A 11 3.99 -7.96 -6.45
C ILE A 11 3.90 -8.25 -7.96
N GLN A 12 4.63 -9.24 -8.46
CA GLN A 12 4.60 -9.59 -9.88
C GLN A 12 3.19 -10.00 -10.35
N ALA A 13 2.45 -10.77 -9.54
CA ALA A 13 1.06 -11.12 -9.85
C ALA A 13 0.12 -9.89 -9.85
N GLY A 14 0.34 -8.94 -8.94
CA GLY A 14 -0.36 -7.66 -8.92
C GLY A 14 -0.05 -6.79 -10.14
N GLU A 15 1.21 -6.73 -10.57
CA GLU A 15 1.62 -6.04 -11.80
C GLU A 15 0.98 -6.66 -13.04
N GLU A 16 0.97 -7.99 -13.13
CA GLU A 16 0.35 -8.72 -14.24
C GLU A 16 -1.15 -8.45 -14.31
N TYR A 17 -1.84 -8.48 -13.16
CA TYR A 17 -3.25 -8.11 -13.08
C TYR A 17 -3.50 -6.68 -13.59
N ALA A 18 -2.69 -5.72 -13.14
CA ALA A 18 -2.82 -4.33 -13.57
C ALA A 18 -2.59 -4.16 -15.08
N ARG A 19 -1.55 -4.80 -15.63
CA ARG A 19 -1.28 -4.79 -17.08
C ARG A 19 -2.44 -5.39 -17.88
N ASN A 20 -3.02 -6.50 -17.41
CA ASN A 20 -4.20 -7.12 -18.03
C ASN A 20 -5.44 -6.20 -18.01
N ASN A 21 -5.52 -5.29 -17.05
CA ASN A 21 -6.60 -4.31 -16.93
C ASN A 21 -6.25 -2.94 -17.53
N SER A 22 -5.16 -2.84 -18.32
CA SER A 22 -4.69 -1.58 -18.94
C SER A 22 -4.29 -0.48 -17.94
N LEU A 23 -3.90 -0.85 -16.73
CA LEU A 23 -3.43 0.07 -15.70
C LEU A 23 -1.91 0.26 -15.80
N VAL A 24 -1.46 1.52 -15.83
CA VAL A 24 -0.03 1.87 -15.88
C VAL A 24 0.46 2.14 -14.47
N LEU A 25 1.11 1.14 -13.89
CA LEU A 25 1.67 1.23 -12.53
C LEU A 25 3.02 1.97 -12.53
N SER A 26 3.31 2.63 -11.42
CA SER A 26 4.65 3.12 -11.06
C SER A 26 5.51 1.97 -10.52
N GLU A 27 6.83 2.08 -10.69
CA GLU A 27 7.82 1.01 -10.42
C GLU A 27 7.86 0.54 -8.94
N ALA A 28 7.26 1.29 -8.01
CA ALA A 28 7.16 0.94 -6.59
C ALA A 28 5.78 0.35 -6.26
N GLY A 29 5.73 -0.98 -6.10
CA GLY A 29 4.61 -1.71 -5.51
C GLY A 29 4.94 -2.15 -4.09
N GLU A 30 4.09 -1.85 -3.12
CA GLU A 30 4.25 -2.28 -1.73
C GLU A 30 3.29 -3.45 -1.47
N ALA A 31 3.82 -4.65 -1.18
CA ALA A 31 3.01 -5.80 -0.80
C ALA A 31 3.17 -6.07 0.70
N VAL A 32 2.06 -6.02 1.44
CA VAL A 32 2.03 -6.26 2.88
C VAL A 32 1.09 -7.42 3.17
N GLU A 33 1.57 -8.41 3.91
CA GLU A 33 0.69 -9.45 4.44
C GLU A 33 -0.25 -8.84 5.48
N ILE A 34 -1.55 -8.81 5.17
CA ILE A 34 -2.57 -8.26 6.09
C ILE A 34 -3.24 -9.37 6.91
N ARG A 35 -3.25 -10.59 6.39
CA ARG A 35 -3.82 -11.80 7.00
C ARG A 35 -3.04 -13.01 6.46
N PRO A 36 -3.08 -14.17 7.14
CA PRO A 36 -2.38 -15.36 6.66
C PRO A 36 -2.79 -15.71 5.22
N ASN A 37 -1.82 -15.81 4.31
CA ASN A 37 -2.02 -16.06 2.87
C ASN A 37 -2.75 -14.95 2.10
N TYR A 38 -3.00 -13.79 2.71
CA TYR A 38 -3.67 -12.66 2.10
C TYR A 38 -2.76 -11.46 2.11
N TRP A 39 -2.38 -11.04 0.91
CA TRP A 39 -1.48 -9.95 0.69
C TRP A 39 -2.22 -8.75 0.15
N ARG A 40 -1.85 -7.58 0.62
CA ARG A 40 -2.37 -6.31 0.12
C ARG A 40 -1.26 -5.60 -0.60
N ILE A 41 -1.45 -5.40 -1.89
CA ILE A 41 -0.49 -4.81 -2.79
C ILE A 41 -0.98 -3.43 -3.17
N ARG A 42 -0.13 -2.42 -3.02
CA ARG A 42 -0.44 -1.04 -3.35
C ARG A 42 0.51 -0.57 -4.42
N PHE A 43 -0.04 -0.14 -5.53
CA PHE A 43 0.72 0.43 -6.63
C PHE A 43 0.29 1.88 -6.85
N GLY A 44 1.26 2.77 -7.03
CA GLY A 44 0.98 4.09 -7.58
C GLY A 44 0.64 3.98 -9.06
N LEU A 45 -0.26 4.84 -9.56
CA LEU A 45 -0.51 4.97 -10.99
C LEU A 45 0.47 5.99 -11.57
N LYS A 46 1.16 5.61 -12.66
CA LYS A 46 2.10 6.49 -13.35
C LYS A 46 1.39 7.60 -14.13
N ASP A 47 0.21 7.29 -14.65
CA ASP A 47 -0.61 8.22 -15.44
C ASP A 47 -1.31 9.28 -14.57
N GLN A 48 -1.68 8.90 -13.33
CA GLN A 48 -2.42 9.76 -12.40
C GLN A 48 -1.61 9.96 -11.11
N PRO A 49 -0.73 10.97 -11.05
CA PRO A 49 0.04 11.26 -9.85
C PRO A 49 -0.91 11.59 -8.69
N GLY A 50 -0.74 10.89 -7.58
CA GLY A 50 -1.63 10.99 -6.42
C GLY A 50 -2.80 10.01 -6.44
N ARG A 51 -2.88 9.12 -7.43
CA ARG A 51 -3.78 7.96 -7.42
C ARG A 51 -2.98 6.67 -7.47
N GLY A 52 -3.58 5.63 -6.92
CA GLY A 52 -3.04 4.30 -6.84
C GLY A 52 -4.13 3.26 -6.94
N ILE A 53 -3.71 2.01 -6.94
CA ILE A 53 -4.60 0.87 -6.85
C ILE A 53 -4.13 -0.05 -5.73
N GLU A 54 -5.09 -0.49 -4.94
CA GLU A 54 -4.93 -1.51 -3.91
C GLU A 54 -5.51 -2.82 -4.43
N LEU A 55 -4.68 -3.85 -4.45
CA LEU A 55 -5.03 -5.21 -4.85
C LEU A 55 -4.92 -6.12 -3.64
N GLU A 56 -5.95 -6.91 -3.36
CA GLU A 56 -5.87 -8.01 -2.42
C GLU A 56 -5.57 -9.28 -3.20
N PHE A 57 -4.47 -9.94 -2.88
CA PHE A 57 -4.04 -11.19 -3.47
C PHE A 57 -4.18 -12.32 -2.46
N ASP A 58 -4.90 -13.36 -2.85
CA ASP A 58 -5.02 -14.60 -2.10
C ASP A 58 -3.94 -15.56 -2.59
N GLU A 59 -2.97 -15.84 -1.73
CA GLU A 59 -1.81 -16.69 -2.01
C GLU A 59 -2.22 -18.15 -2.20
N VAL A 60 -3.23 -18.63 -1.47
CA VAL A 60 -3.72 -20.02 -1.58
C VAL A 60 -4.36 -20.25 -2.95
N ALA A 61 -5.21 -19.33 -3.38
CA ALA A 61 -5.90 -19.35 -4.66
C ALA A 61 -5.04 -18.75 -5.80
N ARG A 62 -3.88 -18.18 -5.46
CA ARG A 62 -2.91 -17.52 -6.36
C ARG A 62 -3.59 -16.50 -7.30
N ARG A 63 -4.46 -15.65 -6.76
CA ARG A 63 -5.23 -14.69 -7.57
C ARG A 63 -5.59 -13.43 -6.79
N VAL A 64 -5.81 -12.35 -7.53
CA VAL A 64 -6.41 -11.13 -6.98
C VAL A 64 -7.88 -11.39 -6.65
N THR A 65 -8.26 -11.20 -5.39
CA THR A 65 -9.63 -11.34 -4.89
C THR A 65 -10.36 -10.01 -4.79
N ARG A 66 -9.62 -8.90 -4.68
CA ARG A 66 -10.18 -7.56 -4.57
C ARG A 66 -9.29 -6.54 -5.26
N THR A 67 -9.93 -5.53 -5.85
CA THR A 67 -9.28 -4.41 -6.50
C THR A 67 -10.00 -3.13 -6.11
N GLN A 68 -9.26 -2.12 -5.68
CA GLN A 68 -9.80 -0.84 -5.26
C GLN A 68 -8.86 0.30 -5.66
N GLU A 69 -9.36 1.28 -6.39
CA GLU A 69 -8.63 2.53 -6.60
C GLU A 69 -8.55 3.33 -5.31
N ILE A 70 -7.36 3.84 -5.01
CA ILE A 70 -7.07 4.64 -3.81
C ILE A 70 -6.45 5.97 -4.21
N GLU A 71 -6.72 7.00 -3.42
CA GLU A 71 -5.99 8.27 -3.53
C GLU A 71 -4.71 8.17 -2.70
N ILE A 72 -3.56 8.34 -3.37
CA ILE A 72 -2.24 8.41 -2.72
C ILE A 72 -1.96 9.89 -2.46
N LEU A 73 -2.34 10.36 -1.28
CA LEU A 73 -2.06 11.74 -0.89
C LEU A 73 -0.53 11.97 -0.81
N PRO A 74 0.00 13.11 -1.28
CA PRO A 74 1.40 13.45 -1.07
C PRO A 74 1.65 13.61 0.44
N GLY A 75 2.29 12.60 1.06
CA GLY A 75 2.46 12.49 2.51
C GLY A 75 1.67 11.33 3.16
N SER A 76 0.71 10.72 2.45
CA SER A 76 0.29 9.34 2.72
C SER A 76 1.37 8.43 2.14
N THR A 77 2.28 8.06 3.02
CA THR A 77 3.29 7.05 2.76
C THR A 77 2.65 5.78 2.20
N VAL A 78 2.85 5.56 0.90
CA VAL A 78 3.33 4.27 0.40
C VAL A 78 4.82 4.18 0.74
N SER A 79 5.11 4.28 2.03
CA SER A 79 6.42 3.99 2.61
C SER A 79 6.19 2.86 3.60
N PRO A 80 7.15 1.93 3.74
CA PRO A 80 7.03 0.77 4.63
C PRO A 80 6.98 1.13 6.14
N ASP A 81 6.70 2.38 6.50
CA ASP A 81 6.66 2.90 7.86
C ASP A 81 5.27 3.44 8.26
N ASN A 82 4.18 3.09 7.57
CA ASN A 82 2.84 3.45 8.05
C ASN A 82 1.92 2.23 8.10
N VAL A 83 2.23 1.35 9.05
CA VAL A 83 1.20 0.54 9.71
C VAL A 83 0.43 1.47 10.64
N PRO A 84 -0.83 1.87 10.35
CA PRO A 84 -1.67 2.52 11.34
C PRO A 84 -2.02 1.48 12.41
N GLY A 85 -1.20 1.43 13.45
CA GLY A 85 -1.30 0.44 14.52
C GLY A 85 -0.20 0.50 15.57
N ARG A 86 0.86 1.30 15.37
CA ARG A 86 1.82 1.61 16.44
C ARG A 86 1.55 3.01 16.95
N GLY A 87 1.13 3.07 18.22
CA GLY A 87 0.54 4.23 18.88
C GLY A 87 1.29 5.55 18.70
N GLY A 88 0.54 6.54 18.22
CA GLY A 88 0.18 7.69 19.03
C GLY A 88 1.21 8.81 19.14
N ASP A 89 1.05 9.84 18.31
CA ASP A 89 1.27 11.22 18.72
C ASP A 89 0.15 12.08 18.11
N VAL A 90 -0.73 12.54 19.00
CA VAL A 90 -1.84 13.45 18.72
C VAL A 90 -1.34 14.83 18.27
N PRO A 91 -2.09 15.56 17.42
CA PRO A 91 -1.72 16.90 17.01
C PRO A 91 -2.04 17.90 18.13
N SER A 92 -1.03 18.45 18.77
CA SER A 92 -1.21 19.63 19.64
C SER A 92 -0.77 20.88 18.90
N GLY A 93 -1.71 21.48 18.15
CA GLY A 93 -1.68 22.92 17.94
C GLY A 93 -1.93 23.62 19.28
N GLY A 94 -1.14 24.63 19.61
CA GLY A 94 -1.45 25.47 20.77
C GLY A 94 -0.25 26.14 21.43
N GLN A 95 0.11 27.32 20.91
CA GLN A 95 0.39 28.50 21.73
C GLN A 95 1.43 28.34 22.87
N GLY A 96 2.71 28.43 22.50
CA GLY A 96 3.76 28.86 23.43
C GLY A 96 3.62 30.36 23.73
N ARG A 97 2.76 30.71 24.69
CA ARG A 97 2.79 32.02 25.36
C ARG A 97 4.17 32.18 26.01
N GLY A 98 4.82 33.30 25.74
CA GLY A 98 6.10 33.66 26.34
C GLY A 98 6.03 33.75 27.87
N PRO A 99 7.18 33.68 28.56
CA PRO A 99 7.23 33.84 29.99
C PRO A 99 6.98 35.31 30.36
N VAL A 100 6.03 35.55 31.27
CA VAL A 100 5.91 36.78 32.06
C VAL A 100 5.43 36.40 33.46
N PRO A 101 5.84 37.10 34.53
CA PRO A 101 7.14 37.67 34.88
C PRO A 101 7.91 36.82 35.93
#